data_AF-A0A3C2C3B1-F1
#
_entry.id   AF-A0A3C2C3B1-F1
#
_cell.length_a   1.000
_cell.length_b   1.000
_cell.length_c   1.000
_cell.angle_alpha   90.00
_cell.angle_beta   90.00
_cell.angle_gamma   90.00
#
_symmetry.space_group_name_H-M   'P 1'
#
loop_
_entity.id
_entity.type
_entity.pdbx_description
1 polymer ?
#
loop_
_entity_poly.entity_id
_entity_poly.type
_entity_poly.pdbx_seq_one_letter_code
_entity_poly.pdbx_strand_id
1 'polypeptide(L)' 'MSTGAVMVVGGGISGIQSSLDLAEAGYYVYLVEKAPAIGGTMP' A
#
# COMPACT_ATOMS: atom_id res chain seq x y z
N MET A 1 3.46 -9.50 16.41
CA MET A 1 3.69 -10.56 15.41
C MET A 1 2.78 -10.25 14.24
N SER A 2 3.31 -10.00 13.04
CA SER A 2 2.46 -9.78 11.88
C SER A 2 1.83 -11.10 11.44
N THR A 3 0.52 -11.12 11.24
CA THR A 3 -0.28 -12.32 10.91
C THR A 3 -0.09 -12.82 9.47
N GLY A 4 0.64 -12.08 8.64
CA GLY A 4 1.00 -12.45 7.28
C GLY A 4 1.68 -11.29 6.54
N ALA A 5 1.99 -11.48 5.26
CA ALA A 5 2.50 -10.44 4.38
C ALA A 5 1.57 -10.21 3.19
N VAL A 6 1.40 -8.95 2.78
CA VAL A 6 0.55 -8.54 1.65
C VAL A 6 1.34 -7.64 0.72
N MET A 7 1.20 -7.84 -0.59
CA MET A 7 1.73 -6.92 -1.61
C MET A 7 0.59 -6.12 -2.22
N VAL A 8 0.68 -4.80 -2.13
CA VAL A 8 -0.23 -3.85 -2.77
C VAL A 8 0.49 -3.27 -3.99
N VAL A 9 -0.14 -3.39 -5.16
CA VAL A 9 0.41 -2.90 -6.43
C VAL A 9 -0.35 -1.64 -6.84
N GLY A 10 0.37 -0.52 -6.94
CA GLY A 10 -0.14 0.81 -7.26
C GLY A 10 -0.13 1.75 -6.05
N GLY A 11 0.66 2.82 -6.12
CA GLY A 11 0.82 3.88 -5.13
C GLY A 11 -0.12 5.08 -5.33
N GLY A 12 -1.32 4.85 -5.87
CA GLY A 12 -2.39 5.85 -5.88
C GLY A 12 -3.12 5.93 -4.54
N ILE A 13 -4.10 6.85 -4.41
CA ILE A 13 -4.83 7.06 -3.16
C ILE A 13 -5.47 5.78 -2.59
N SER A 14 -6.02 4.92 -3.46
CA SER A 14 -6.61 3.64 -3.06
C SER A 14 -5.58 2.64 -2.54
N GLY A 15 -4.42 2.56 -3.19
CA GLY A 15 -3.35 1.66 -2.77
C GLY A 15 -2.68 2.10 -1.47
N ILE A 16 -2.52 3.41 -1.28
CA ILE A 16 -2.03 3.99 -0.02
C ILE A 16 -3.01 3.69 1.11
N GLN A 17 -4.31 3.99 0.94
CA GLN A 17 -5.31 3.72 1.98
C GLN A 17 -5.39 2.23 2.31
N SER A 18 -5.46 1.36 1.29
CA SER A 18 -5.48 -0.10 1.49
C SER A 18 -4.24 -0.59 2.24
N SER A 19 -3.07 -0.01 1.97
CA SER A 19 -1.83 -0.38 2.66
C SER A 19 -1.84 0.01 4.13
N LEU A 20 -2.40 1.18 4.45
CA LEU A 20 -2.55 1.63 5.84
C LEU A 20 -3.53 0.75 6.61
N ASP A 21 -4.71 0.47 6.04
CA ASP A 21 -5.72 -0.38 6.67
C ASP A 21 -5.16 -1.80 6.97
N LEU A 22 -4.38 -2.36 6.04
CA LEU A 22 -3.73 -3.66 6.21
C LEU A 22 -2.61 -3.62 7.25
N ALA A 23 -1.83 -2.54 7.30
CA ALA A 23 -0.79 -2.37 8.31
C ALA A 23 -1.39 -2.22 9.71
N GLU A 24 -2.48 -1.47 9.86
CA GLU A 24 -3.25 -1.35 11.11
C GLU A 24 -3.87 -2.69 11.54
N ALA A 25 -4.31 -3.51 10.57
CA ALA A 25 -4.76 -4.88 10.81
C ALA A 25 -3.63 -5.87 11.18
N GLY A 26 -2.36 -5.41 11.20
CA GLY A 26 -1.21 -6.19 11.64
C GLY A 26 -0.51 -6.99 10.54
N TYR A 27 -0.75 -6.72 9.27
CA TYR A 27 -0.01 -7.33 8.17
C TYR A 27 1.30 -6.59 7.88
N TYR A 28 2.31 -7.33 7.41
CA TYR A 28 3.48 -6.72 6.81
C TYR A 28 3.18 -6.36 5.35
N VAL A 29 3.18 -5.06 5.03
CA VAL A 29 2.71 -4.57 3.72
C VAL A 29 3.87 -4.12 2.84
N TYR A 30 3.95 -4.68 1.64
CA TYR A 30 4.80 -4.18 0.55
C TYR A 30 3.94 -3.33 -0.39
N LEU A 31 4.18 -2.02 -0.44
CA LEU A 31 3.55 -1.14 -1.44
C LEU A 31 4.51 -0.93 -2.62
N VAL A 32 4.10 -1.31 -3.82
CA VAL A 32 4.91 -1.22 -5.05
C VAL A 32 4.25 -0.26 -6.04
N GLU A 33 4.99 0.75 -6.49
CA GLU A 33 4.58 1.68 -7.54
C GLU A 33 5.59 1.62 -8.69
N LYS A 34 5.09 1.68 -9.93
CA LYS A 34 5.90 1.68 -11.14
C LYS A 34 6.53 3.05 -11.40
N ALA A 35 5.81 4.12 -11.09
CA ALA A 35 6.26 5.50 -11.22
C ALA A 35 7.34 5.82 -10.17
N PRO A 36 8.22 6.81 -10.44
CA PRO A 36 9.23 7.24 -9.48
C PRO A 36 8.63 7.95 -8.24
N ALA A 37 7.33 8.24 -8.25
CA ALA A 37 6.61 8.87 -7.15
C ALA A 37 5.25 8.19 -6.94
N ILE A 38 4.83 8.13 -5.68
CA ILE A 38 3.46 7.78 -5.30
C ILE A 38 2.55 8.98 -5.55
N GLY A 39 1.27 8.74 -5.79
CA GLY A 39 0.38 9.80 -6.28
C GLY A 39 -0.82 9.26 -7.05
N GLY A 40 -0.56 8.33 -7.98
CA GLY A 40 -1.54 7.97 -8.99
C GLY A 40 -2.07 9.22 -9.70
N THR A 41 -3.40 9.33 -9.80
CA THR A 41 -4.12 10.49 -10.37
C THR A 41 -4.60 11.47 -9.30
N MET A 42 -3.91 11.58 -8.16
CA MET A 42 -4.21 12.65 -7.19
C MET A 42 -3.93 14.02 -7.85
N PRO A 43 -4.89 14.96 -7.79
CA PRO A 43 -4.68 16.33 -8.23
C PRO A 43 -3.72 17.10 -7.30
#